data_AF-A0AAV9Y3N9-F1
#
_entry.id   AF-A0AAV9Y3N9-F1
#
_cell.length_a   1.000
_cell.length_b   1.000
_cell.length_c   1.000
_cell.angle_alpha   90.00
_cell.angle_beta   90.00
_cell.angle_gamma   90.00
#
_symmetry.space_group_name_H-M   'P 1'
#
loop_
_entity.id
_entity.type
_entity.pdbx_description
1 polymer ?
#
loop_
_entity_poly.entity_id
_entity_poly.type
_entity_poly.pdbx_seq_one_letter_code
_entity_poly.pdbx_strand_id
1 'polypeptide(L)'
;MILKGEYLFGFLRKLVPLLLFYLHIFKPNGLTTQRQISLIGLGGDNNWAVIVSTSRYWYNYRHNTNALAYYNFLKKNGFQDDNIILMLAEDIPCNPRNTLPGGVYSEKDNLFYNKNPIIGITECASIDYKEDDVTVANLIRVLTGKHDYHTPNRKRLLSNENSNIFIFLTGHGGDGFLKFQDFEEINSLEISNSIAEMRTQKRYKRIFIISETCQASTLHREIISDEVYAIGCSSLGESSYSRHSKHEIGVATIDRFTYHSLKDLGKLNKNNKLTILSFVSMYPRAIINSTPQLVYNSGKSDINKIDINQFLFSESIPVNPFNPANLDLNGVKPEILEIRNPKEDVVECSIFRELFLINNYQKSHLPILSECRHKDSIIKTMKSSPYWKLLLMVTKSKEKVEDPPNIDIYLSILSVLVAIVLGYYSYIF
;
A
#
# COMPACT_ATOMS: atom_id res chain seq x y z
N MET A 1 -28.86 -40.88 63.46
CA MET A 1 -28.05 -41.35 62.32
C MET A 1 -26.94 -40.34 62.04
N ILE A 2 -25.84 -40.46 62.77
CA ILE A 2 -24.62 -39.64 62.63
C ILE A 2 -23.63 -40.51 61.87
N LEU A 3 -23.58 -40.37 60.54
CA LEU A 3 -22.53 -40.96 59.69
C LEU A 3 -22.57 -40.18 58.37
N LYS A 4 -21.84 -39.06 58.28
CA LYS A 4 -21.40 -38.39 57.02
C LYS A 4 -20.58 -37.10 57.23
N GLY A 5 -19.80 -37.00 58.32
CA GLY A 5 -18.95 -35.84 58.59
C GLY A 5 -17.47 -36.02 58.21
N GLU A 6 -16.93 -37.23 58.32
CA GLU A 6 -15.47 -37.43 58.29
C GLU A 6 -14.89 -37.70 56.91
N TYR A 7 -15.69 -38.24 55.97
CA TYR A 7 -15.24 -38.47 54.59
C TYR A 7 -15.07 -37.19 53.77
N LEU A 8 -15.90 -36.16 54.05
CA LEU A 8 -15.82 -34.88 53.35
C LEU A 8 -14.57 -34.08 53.78
N PHE A 9 -14.22 -34.16 55.07
CA PHE A 9 -13.06 -33.48 55.63
C PHE A 9 -11.73 -34.11 55.17
N GLY A 10 -11.67 -35.44 55.01
CA GLY A 10 -10.50 -36.13 54.47
C GLY A 10 -10.25 -35.85 52.98
N PHE A 11 -11.32 -35.70 52.19
CA PHE A 11 -11.24 -35.38 50.76
C PHE A 11 -10.77 -33.93 50.52
N LEU A 12 -11.30 -32.98 51.30
CA LEU A 12 -10.88 -31.57 51.24
C LEU A 12 -9.41 -31.37 51.66
N ARG A 13 -8.91 -32.15 52.63
CA ARG A 13 -7.51 -32.05 53.10
C ARG A 13 -6.48 -32.55 52.08
N LYS A 14 -6.88 -33.41 51.12
CA LYS A 14 -6.04 -33.87 50.01
C LYS A 14 -6.13 -32.95 48.77
N LEU A 15 -7.23 -32.21 48.61
CA LEU A 15 -7.40 -31.23 47.53
C LEU A 15 -6.59 -29.95 47.74
N VAL A 16 -6.46 -29.47 48.98
CA VAL A 16 -5.71 -28.24 49.30
C VAL A 16 -4.23 -28.28 48.87
N PRO A 17 -3.43 -29.34 49.17
CA PRO A 17 -2.05 -29.39 48.69
C PRO A 17 -1.97 -29.57 47.17
N LEU A 18 -2.95 -30.20 46.51
CA LEU A 18 -3.00 -30.37 45.06
C LEU A 18 -3.33 -29.04 44.34
N LEU A 19 -4.21 -28.23 44.94
CA LEU A 19 -4.53 -26.87 44.49
C LEU A 19 -3.36 -25.90 44.72
N LEU A 20 -2.66 -26.04 45.86
CA LEU A 20 -1.44 -25.27 46.15
C LEU A 20 -0.28 -25.67 45.24
N PHE A 21 -0.16 -26.94 44.86
CA PHE A 21 0.82 -27.42 43.88
C PHE A 21 0.50 -26.89 42.47
N TYR A 22 -0.79 -26.85 42.09
CA TYR A 22 -1.24 -26.21 40.85
C TYR A 22 -0.93 -24.70 40.83
N LEU A 23 -1.13 -23.99 41.96
CA LEU A 23 -0.81 -22.57 42.12
C LEU A 23 0.70 -22.29 42.23
N HIS A 24 1.53 -23.28 42.59
CA HIS A 24 2.99 -23.15 42.61
C HIS A 24 3.64 -23.44 41.24
N ILE A 25 3.07 -24.36 40.45
CA ILE A 25 3.50 -24.63 39.07
C ILE A 25 2.99 -23.54 38.12
N PHE A 26 1.77 -23.03 38.34
CA PHE A 26 1.24 -21.84 37.69
C PHE A 26 1.47 -20.58 38.53
N LYS A 27 2.73 -20.35 38.94
CA LYS A 27 3.17 -18.97 39.14
C LYS A 27 3.22 -18.32 37.76
N PRO A 28 2.34 -17.34 37.45
CA PRO A 28 2.70 -16.40 36.41
C PRO A 28 3.93 -15.68 36.95
N ASN A 29 5.10 -15.97 36.39
CA ASN A 29 6.28 -15.16 36.65
C ASN A 29 5.86 -13.73 36.32
N GLY A 30 5.78 -12.94 37.39
CA GLY A 30 5.30 -11.58 37.33
C GLY A 30 6.12 -10.78 36.35
N LEU A 31 5.46 -9.86 35.66
CA LEU A 31 5.58 -8.48 36.08
C LEU A 31 4.23 -7.83 35.86
N THR A 32 3.58 -7.48 36.96
CA THR A 32 2.73 -6.31 37.09
C THR A 32 3.50 -5.11 36.53
N THR A 33 3.39 -4.92 35.23
CA THR A 33 3.33 -3.57 34.68
C THR A 33 1.88 -3.47 34.27
N GLN A 34 1.10 -2.75 35.08
CA GLN A 34 0.03 -1.95 34.54
C GLN A 34 0.68 -1.18 33.40
N ARG A 35 0.62 -1.71 32.18
CA ARG A 35 0.79 -0.87 31.00
C ARG A 35 -0.39 0.09 31.11
N GLN A 36 -0.22 1.16 31.87
CA GLN A 36 -0.13 2.44 31.22
C GLN A 36 0.55 2.12 29.88
N ILE A 37 -0.26 1.96 28.85
CA ILE A 37 0.09 2.60 27.59
C ILE A 37 0.19 4.06 28.02
N SER A 38 1.32 4.42 28.63
CA SER A 38 1.93 5.68 28.35
C SER A 38 1.88 5.69 26.82
N LEU A 39 1.03 6.55 26.29
CA LEU A 39 1.51 7.78 25.66
C LEU A 39 3.04 7.81 25.59
N ILE A 40 3.61 6.79 24.96
CA ILE A 40 4.77 6.90 24.12
C ILE A 40 4.19 7.53 22.84
N GLY A 41 3.70 8.76 23.00
CA GLY A 41 3.99 9.79 22.03
C GLY A 41 5.50 9.95 22.08
N LEU A 42 6.23 9.01 21.47
CA LEU A 42 7.50 9.33 20.86
C LEU A 42 7.11 10.38 19.84
N GLY A 43 7.57 11.62 20.07
CA GLY A 43 7.21 12.79 19.29
C GLY A 43 7.67 12.70 17.84
N GLY A 44 7.07 11.79 17.08
CA GLY A 44 7.05 11.76 15.63
C GLY A 44 5.79 12.47 15.12
N ASP A 45 5.87 12.99 13.90
CA ASP A 45 4.79 13.72 13.25
C ASP A 45 3.50 12.86 13.16
N ASN A 46 2.40 13.31 13.79
CA ASN A 46 1.09 12.64 13.79
C ASN A 46 0.33 12.91 12.48
N ASN A 47 0.95 12.54 11.36
CA ASN A 47 0.41 12.78 10.03
C ASN A 47 -0.33 11.55 9.50
N TRP A 48 -1.53 11.77 8.98
CA TRP A 48 -2.38 10.73 8.40
C TRP A 48 -2.68 11.04 6.94
N ALA A 49 -2.95 10.00 6.16
CA ALA A 49 -3.38 10.15 4.78
C ALA A 49 -4.61 9.31 4.45
N VAL A 50 -5.47 9.83 3.57
CA VAL A 50 -6.58 9.11 2.95
C VAL A 50 -6.46 9.29 1.44
N ILE A 51 -6.22 8.21 0.71
CA ILE A 51 -5.97 8.22 -0.73
C ILE A 51 -7.04 7.36 -1.40
N VAL A 52 -7.80 7.95 -2.32
CA VAL A 52 -8.97 7.32 -2.92
C VAL A 52 -8.94 7.43 -4.44
N SER A 53 -8.81 6.28 -5.12
CA SER A 53 -9.16 6.13 -6.53
C SER A 53 -10.57 5.57 -6.64
N THR A 54 -11.48 6.41 -7.14
CA THR A 54 -12.93 6.14 -7.12
C THR A 54 -13.43 5.45 -8.39
N SER A 55 -12.65 5.44 -9.47
CA SER A 55 -13.06 4.94 -10.77
C SER A 55 -12.73 3.48 -11.00
N ARG A 56 -13.59 2.78 -11.73
CA ARG A 56 -13.40 1.39 -12.14
C ARG A 56 -13.08 1.27 -13.61
N TYR A 57 -12.76 0.05 -14.02
CA TYR A 57 -12.50 -0.39 -15.39
C TYR A 57 -11.15 0.08 -15.97
N TRP A 58 -10.68 -0.72 -16.93
CA TRP A 58 -9.38 -0.55 -17.57
C TRP A 58 -9.14 0.83 -18.18
N TYR A 59 -10.18 1.45 -18.77
CA TYR A 59 -10.04 2.76 -19.41
C TYR A 59 -9.71 3.89 -18.41
N ASN A 60 -9.93 3.65 -17.11
CA ASN A 60 -9.62 4.56 -16.01
C ASN A 60 -8.30 4.23 -15.28
N TYR A 61 -7.42 3.44 -15.91
CA TYR A 61 -6.09 3.05 -15.41
C TYR A 61 -5.37 4.18 -14.65
N ARG A 62 -5.34 5.38 -15.23
CA ARG A 62 -4.68 6.56 -14.68
C ARG A 62 -5.10 6.94 -13.26
N HIS A 63 -6.37 6.76 -12.86
CA HIS A 63 -6.83 7.16 -11.54
C HIS A 63 -6.20 6.28 -10.44
N ASN A 64 -6.08 4.98 -10.70
CA ASN A 64 -5.31 4.08 -9.83
C ASN A 64 -3.83 4.43 -9.80
N THR A 65 -3.24 4.77 -10.96
CA THR A 65 -1.85 5.23 -11.01
C THR A 65 -1.65 6.49 -10.18
N ASN A 66 -2.55 7.46 -10.23
CA ASN A 66 -2.46 8.70 -9.45
C ASN A 66 -2.45 8.41 -7.95
N ALA A 67 -3.40 7.59 -7.48
CA ALA A 67 -3.50 7.19 -6.09
C ALA A 67 -2.24 6.48 -5.60
N LEU A 68 -1.75 5.49 -6.37
CA LEU A 68 -0.52 4.75 -6.05
C LEU A 68 0.73 5.65 -6.12
N ALA A 69 0.76 6.64 -7.00
CA ALA A 69 1.87 7.58 -7.10
C ALA A 69 1.98 8.47 -5.85
N TYR A 70 0.85 8.98 -5.35
CA TYR A 70 0.82 9.70 -4.07
C TYR A 70 1.13 8.78 -2.87
N TYR A 71 0.59 7.56 -2.84
CA TYR A 71 0.91 6.56 -1.82
C TYR A 71 2.43 6.33 -1.74
N ASN A 72 3.06 6.02 -2.87
CA ASN A 72 4.50 5.78 -2.95
C ASN A 72 5.31 7.03 -2.56
N PHE A 73 4.83 8.22 -2.91
CA PHE A 73 5.44 9.47 -2.49
C PHE A 73 5.40 9.64 -0.96
N LEU A 74 4.26 9.39 -0.31
CA LEU A 74 4.16 9.47 1.15
C LEU A 74 5.03 8.41 1.85
N LYS A 75 5.02 7.17 1.35
CA LYS A 75 5.88 6.09 1.85
C LYS A 75 7.36 6.47 1.82
N LYS A 76 7.84 7.06 0.72
CA LYS A 76 9.21 7.56 0.59
C LYS A 76 9.53 8.68 1.58
N ASN A 77 8.51 9.41 2.04
CA ASN A 77 8.63 10.54 2.96
C ASN A 77 8.24 10.20 4.41
N GLY A 78 8.34 8.92 4.79
CA GLY A 78 8.28 8.48 6.19
C GLY A 78 6.93 7.98 6.67
N PHE A 79 5.88 7.99 5.83
CA PHE A 79 4.58 7.44 6.23
C PHE A 79 4.63 5.91 6.37
N GLN A 80 4.05 5.42 7.46
CA GLN A 80 3.79 3.99 7.66
C GLN A 80 2.43 3.62 7.05
N ASP A 81 2.26 2.35 6.71
CA ASP A 81 1.00 1.85 6.13
C ASP A 81 -0.17 2.07 7.08
N ASP A 82 0.06 1.90 8.39
CA ASP A 82 -0.94 2.14 9.43
C ASP A 82 -1.41 3.62 9.50
N ASN A 83 -0.71 4.55 8.85
CA ASN A 83 -1.08 5.97 8.79
C ASN A 83 -1.64 6.38 7.41
N ILE A 84 -1.78 5.45 6.46
CA ILE A 84 -2.36 5.72 5.15
C ILE A 84 -3.57 4.81 4.94
N ILE A 85 -4.75 5.40 4.78
CA ILE A 85 -5.92 4.68 4.29
C ILE A 85 -5.91 4.71 2.76
N LEU A 86 -5.73 3.56 2.11
CA LEU A 86 -5.72 3.44 0.66
C LEU A 86 -6.98 2.72 0.14
N MET A 87 -7.72 3.39 -0.75
CA MET A 87 -8.93 2.88 -1.39
C MET A 87 -8.73 2.83 -2.92
N LEU A 88 -8.80 1.64 -3.53
CA LEU A 88 -8.64 1.44 -4.97
C LEU A 88 -9.84 0.65 -5.54
N ALA A 89 -10.65 1.30 -6.38
CA ALA A 89 -11.87 0.68 -6.92
C ALA A 89 -11.61 -0.37 -8.02
N GLU A 90 -10.41 -0.43 -8.59
CA GLU A 90 -10.02 -1.38 -9.64
C GLU A 90 -8.75 -2.14 -9.26
N ASP A 91 -8.67 -3.43 -9.61
CA ASP A 91 -7.44 -4.22 -9.52
C ASP A 91 -6.72 -4.24 -10.89
N ILE A 92 -5.95 -3.17 -11.12
CA ILE A 92 -5.18 -3.00 -12.35
C ILE A 92 -4.07 -4.06 -12.51
N PRO A 93 -3.27 -4.42 -11.48
CA PRO A 93 -2.25 -5.47 -11.59
C PRO A 93 -2.77 -6.81 -12.09
N CYS A 94 -3.98 -7.21 -11.68
CA CYS A 94 -4.59 -8.49 -12.05
C CYS A 94 -5.60 -8.38 -13.21
N ASN A 95 -5.72 -7.22 -13.85
CA ASN A 95 -6.60 -7.04 -14.99
C ASN A 95 -6.05 -7.82 -16.21
N PRO A 96 -6.87 -8.63 -16.92
CA PRO A 96 -6.40 -9.44 -18.04
C PRO A 96 -5.94 -8.63 -19.27
N ARG A 97 -6.25 -7.33 -19.33
CA ARG A 97 -5.75 -6.40 -20.33
C ARG A 97 -4.35 -5.87 -20.01
N ASN A 98 -3.87 -6.09 -18.78
CA ASN A 98 -2.55 -5.68 -18.37
C ASN A 98 -1.50 -6.60 -19.00
N THR A 99 -0.84 -6.10 -20.03
CA THR A 99 0.25 -6.80 -20.72
C THR A 99 1.49 -6.96 -19.85
N LEU A 100 1.55 -6.25 -18.71
CA LEU A 100 2.59 -6.32 -17.69
C LEU A 100 1.94 -6.68 -16.33
N PRO A 101 1.65 -7.95 -16.06
CA PRO A 101 0.92 -8.35 -14.85
C PRO A 101 1.70 -8.05 -13.57
N GLY A 102 0.98 -7.81 -12.47
CA GLY A 102 1.57 -7.57 -11.14
C GLY A 102 2.07 -6.14 -10.90
N GLY A 103 1.81 -5.20 -11.82
CA GLY A 103 2.22 -3.82 -11.67
C GLY A 103 1.28 -2.78 -12.28
N VAL A 104 1.52 -1.52 -11.89
CA VAL A 104 0.92 -0.33 -12.48
C VAL A 104 2.04 0.52 -13.10
N TYR A 105 1.82 1.13 -14.25
CA TYR A 105 2.90 1.72 -15.05
C TYR A 105 2.50 3.09 -15.58
N SER A 106 3.42 4.06 -15.42
CA SER A 106 3.38 5.34 -16.13
C SER A 106 4.49 5.39 -17.19
N GLU A 107 4.55 6.44 -18.02
CA GLU A 107 5.52 6.57 -19.12
C GLU A 107 6.99 6.64 -18.66
N LYS A 108 7.30 7.39 -17.59
CA LYS A 108 8.67 7.56 -17.07
C LYS A 108 8.96 6.75 -15.82
N ASP A 109 7.92 6.44 -15.05
CA ASP A 109 8.05 5.74 -13.79
C ASP A 109 7.38 4.38 -13.88
N ASN A 110 8.18 3.33 -13.67
CA ASN A 110 7.64 2.02 -13.33
C ASN A 110 7.11 2.11 -11.89
N LEU A 111 5.83 2.43 -11.75
CA LEU A 111 5.15 2.55 -10.46
C LEU A 111 4.74 1.16 -9.96
N PHE A 112 5.75 0.38 -9.60
CA PHE A 112 5.51 -0.91 -8.98
C PHE A 112 4.67 -0.75 -7.72
N TYR A 113 3.87 -1.77 -7.43
CA TYR A 113 3.13 -1.92 -6.18
C TYR A 113 4.02 -1.77 -4.93
N ASN A 114 5.33 -1.95 -5.07
CA ASN A 114 6.42 -1.28 -4.36
C ASN A 114 7.70 -1.85 -4.97
N LYS A 115 8.71 -1.06 -5.31
CA LYS A 115 10.10 -1.53 -5.18
C LYS A 115 10.58 -0.92 -3.89
N ASN A 116 10.74 -1.73 -2.86
CA ASN A 116 11.34 -1.24 -1.63
C ASN A 116 12.78 -0.81 -1.97
N PRO A 117 13.12 0.50 -1.93
CA PRO A 117 14.41 0.99 -2.40
C PRO A 117 15.57 0.54 -1.48
N ILE A 118 15.25 0.06 -0.28
CA ILE A 118 16.21 -0.39 0.73
C ILE A 118 16.53 -1.87 0.57
N ILE A 119 15.51 -2.71 0.32
CA ILE A 119 15.65 -4.18 0.35
C ILE A 119 15.68 -4.79 -1.06
N GLY A 120 15.29 -4.05 -2.10
CA GLY A 120 15.31 -4.53 -3.48
C GLY A 120 14.20 -5.53 -3.84
N ILE A 121 13.36 -5.90 -2.86
CA ILE A 121 12.21 -6.79 -3.04
C ILE A 121 10.97 -5.96 -3.44
N THR A 122 10.14 -6.55 -4.30
CA THR A 122 8.87 -5.93 -4.69
C THR A 122 7.86 -6.19 -3.58
N GLU A 123 7.31 -5.16 -2.93
CA GLU A 123 6.23 -5.33 -1.93
C GLU A 123 4.88 -4.91 -2.56
N CYS A 124 3.75 -5.19 -1.93
CA CYS A 124 2.45 -4.70 -2.40
C CYS A 124 2.03 -3.43 -1.67
N ALA A 125 1.32 -2.53 -2.35
CA ALA A 125 0.65 -1.43 -1.68
C ALA A 125 -0.38 -1.99 -0.70
N SER A 126 -0.44 -1.39 0.49
CA SER A 126 -1.30 -1.83 1.58
C SER A 126 -2.74 -1.34 1.41
N ILE A 127 -3.50 -1.95 0.51
CA ILE A 127 -4.88 -1.48 0.22
C ILE A 127 -5.85 -1.87 1.34
N ASP A 128 -6.59 -0.89 1.89
CA ASP A 128 -7.56 -1.09 2.98
C ASP A 128 -8.98 -1.33 2.49
N TYR A 129 -9.37 -0.64 1.41
CA TYR A 129 -10.65 -0.84 0.73
C TYR A 129 -10.39 -1.14 -0.73
N LYS A 130 -10.74 -2.35 -1.16
CA LYS A 130 -10.46 -2.89 -2.49
C LYS A 130 -11.76 -3.06 -3.27
N GLU A 131 -11.75 -2.68 -4.54
CA GLU A 131 -12.83 -2.99 -5.47
C GLU A 131 -14.20 -2.52 -4.96
N ASP A 132 -15.11 -3.47 -4.70
CA ASP A 132 -16.49 -3.22 -4.27
C ASP A 132 -16.56 -2.49 -2.92
N ASP A 133 -15.52 -2.58 -2.09
CA ASP A 133 -15.43 -1.88 -0.80
C ASP A 133 -15.22 -0.35 -0.96
N VAL A 134 -14.87 0.14 -2.16
CA VAL A 134 -14.66 1.57 -2.42
C VAL A 134 -15.98 2.27 -2.68
N THR A 135 -16.73 2.55 -1.62
CA THR A 135 -18.05 3.20 -1.67
C THR A 135 -18.05 4.55 -0.99
N VAL A 136 -19.03 5.40 -1.33
CA VAL A 136 -19.24 6.69 -0.66
C VAL A 136 -19.43 6.47 0.85
N ALA A 137 -20.25 5.48 1.22
CA ALA A 137 -20.52 5.14 2.61
C ALA A 137 -19.24 4.78 3.39
N ASN A 138 -18.31 4.05 2.78
CA ASN A 138 -17.05 3.69 3.44
C ASN A 138 -16.10 4.89 3.54
N LEU A 139 -16.03 5.77 2.54
CA LEU A 139 -15.25 7.01 2.68
C LEU A 139 -15.79 7.90 3.81
N ILE A 140 -17.11 8.15 3.83
CA ILE A 140 -17.74 8.92 4.92
C ILE A 140 -17.47 8.27 6.27
N ARG A 141 -17.55 6.94 6.35
CA ARG A 141 -17.25 6.19 7.57
C ARG A 141 -15.79 6.32 8.00
N VAL A 142 -14.83 6.31 7.06
CA VAL A 142 -13.41 6.58 7.33
C VAL A 142 -13.25 7.96 7.96
N LEU A 143 -13.80 9.01 7.33
CA LEU A 143 -13.70 10.39 7.81
C LEU A 143 -14.37 10.55 9.19
N THR A 144 -15.62 10.11 9.34
CA THR A 144 -16.40 10.26 10.57
C THR A 144 -16.06 9.24 11.65
N GLY A 145 -15.26 8.21 11.36
CA GLY A 145 -14.90 7.07 12.22
C GLY A 145 -16.07 6.30 12.81
N LYS A 146 -17.24 6.34 12.15
CA LYS A 146 -18.45 5.62 12.53
C LYS A 146 -18.41 4.15 12.09
N HIS A 147 -17.31 3.47 12.42
CA HIS A 147 -17.13 2.05 12.12
C HIS A 147 -17.74 1.18 13.20
N ASP A 148 -18.24 0.02 12.80
CA ASP A 148 -18.60 -1.05 13.74
C ASP A 148 -17.40 -1.44 14.61
N TYR A 149 -17.62 -1.84 15.86
CA TYR A 149 -16.56 -2.21 16.81
C TYR A 149 -15.60 -3.29 16.27
N HIS A 150 -16.09 -4.23 15.46
CA HIS A 150 -15.30 -5.31 14.88
C HIS A 150 -14.50 -4.90 13.64
N THR A 151 -14.67 -3.68 13.13
CA THR A 151 -13.89 -3.21 11.98
C THR A 151 -12.40 -3.14 12.35
N PRO A 152 -11.48 -3.73 11.57
CA PRO A 152 -10.05 -3.69 11.86
C PRO A 152 -9.51 -2.25 11.91
N ASN A 153 -8.53 -1.99 12.80
CA ASN A 153 -7.91 -0.67 12.95
C ASN A 153 -7.35 -0.11 11.64
N ARG A 154 -6.80 -0.99 10.79
CA ARG A 154 -6.24 -0.63 9.49
C ARG A 154 -7.25 0.04 8.55
N LYS A 155 -8.54 -0.26 8.71
CA LYS A 155 -9.63 0.35 7.93
C LYS A 155 -10.14 1.66 8.57
N ARG A 156 -9.51 2.15 9.64
CA ARG A 156 -9.96 3.32 10.42
C ARG A 156 -8.94 4.44 10.40
N LEU A 157 -9.42 5.66 10.21
CA LEU A 157 -8.61 6.88 10.40
C LEU A 157 -8.52 7.21 11.91
N LEU A 158 -7.48 6.73 12.59
CA LEU A 158 -7.31 6.89 14.05
C LEU A 158 -6.66 8.24 14.42
N SER A 159 -7.01 9.30 13.70
CA SER A 159 -6.54 10.66 13.91
C SER A 159 -7.17 11.34 15.12
N ASN A 160 -6.50 12.37 15.65
CA ASN A 160 -6.92 13.14 16.82
C ASN A 160 -6.67 14.64 16.62
N GLU A 161 -6.85 15.45 17.67
CA GLU A 161 -6.80 16.92 17.61
C GLU A 161 -5.43 17.48 17.24
N ASN A 162 -4.37 16.66 17.30
CA ASN A 162 -3.01 17.02 16.94
C ASN A 162 -2.61 16.50 15.55
N SER A 163 -3.50 15.79 14.85
CA SER A 163 -3.18 15.17 13.56
C SER A 163 -3.28 16.15 12.39
N ASN A 164 -2.27 16.19 11.51
CA ASN A 164 -2.46 16.76 10.17
C ASN A 164 -2.89 15.64 9.22
N ILE A 165 -3.90 15.90 8.39
CA ILE A 165 -4.46 14.88 7.50
C ILE A 165 -4.31 15.34 6.06
N PHE A 166 -3.71 14.49 5.22
CA PHE A 166 -3.70 14.66 3.78
C PHE A 166 -4.78 13.80 3.13
N ILE A 167 -5.61 14.38 2.27
CA ILE A 167 -6.65 13.65 1.54
C ILE A 167 -6.39 13.82 0.04
N PHE A 168 -6.19 12.72 -0.68
CA PHE A 168 -6.09 12.71 -2.13
C PHE A 168 -7.27 11.98 -2.75
N LEU A 169 -8.03 12.69 -3.59
CA LEU A 169 -9.18 12.15 -4.30
C LEU A 169 -8.91 12.19 -5.80
N THR A 170 -9.12 11.08 -6.50
CA THR A 170 -9.00 11.01 -7.96
C THR A 170 -10.11 10.18 -8.57
N GLY A 171 -10.61 10.62 -9.73
CA GLY A 171 -11.68 9.97 -10.44
C GLY A 171 -12.40 10.87 -11.43
N HIS A 172 -13.58 10.46 -11.86
CA HIS A 172 -14.49 11.28 -12.64
C HIS A 172 -15.41 12.10 -11.74
N GLY A 173 -15.77 13.29 -12.18
CA GLY A 173 -16.53 14.25 -11.37
C GLY A 173 -17.11 15.36 -12.22
N GLY A 174 -17.73 16.32 -11.56
CA GLY A 174 -18.36 17.48 -12.19
C GLY A 174 -18.65 18.55 -11.15
N ASP A 175 -19.58 19.45 -11.47
CA ASP A 175 -19.93 20.56 -10.57
C ASP A 175 -20.55 20.04 -9.27
N GLY A 176 -19.75 20.08 -8.20
CA GLY A 176 -20.14 19.70 -6.85
C GLY A 176 -20.12 18.21 -6.54
N PHE A 177 -19.59 17.34 -7.42
CA PHE A 177 -19.59 15.89 -7.16
C PHE A 177 -18.36 15.14 -7.68
N LEU A 178 -18.09 13.99 -7.07
CA LEU A 178 -17.12 12.98 -7.50
C LEU A 178 -17.81 11.61 -7.61
N LYS A 179 -17.68 10.95 -8.75
CA LYS A 179 -18.28 9.63 -9.01
C LYS A 179 -17.50 8.51 -8.37
N PHE A 180 -18.22 7.60 -7.72
CA PHE A 180 -17.74 6.34 -7.17
C PHE A 180 -18.25 5.19 -8.03
N GLN A 181 -17.31 4.35 -8.48
CA GLN A 181 -17.58 3.12 -9.23
C GLN A 181 -18.46 3.28 -10.49
N ASP A 182 -18.52 4.48 -11.06
CA ASP A 182 -19.37 4.87 -12.20
C ASP A 182 -20.90 4.95 -11.94
N PHE A 183 -21.40 4.60 -10.75
CA PHE A 183 -22.86 4.60 -10.46
C PHE A 183 -23.28 5.39 -9.21
N GLU A 184 -22.37 5.64 -8.27
CA GLU A 184 -22.59 6.46 -7.08
C GLU A 184 -21.87 7.80 -7.21
N GLU A 185 -22.30 8.79 -6.44
CA GLU A 185 -21.66 10.11 -6.37
C GLU A 185 -21.58 10.55 -4.91
N ILE A 186 -20.42 11.10 -4.52
CA ILE A 186 -20.31 11.92 -3.30
C ILE A 186 -20.34 13.38 -3.70
N ASN A 187 -21.17 14.18 -3.03
CA ASN A 187 -21.27 15.61 -3.31
C ASN A 187 -20.45 16.47 -2.32
N SER A 188 -20.28 17.75 -2.67
CA SER A 188 -19.56 18.74 -1.87
C SER A 188 -20.12 18.91 -0.46
N LEU A 189 -21.44 18.79 -0.30
CA LEU A 189 -22.12 18.90 0.99
C LEU A 189 -21.82 17.69 1.89
N GLU A 190 -21.79 16.48 1.35
CA GLU A 190 -21.42 15.27 2.11
C GLU A 190 -19.96 15.32 2.61
N ILE A 191 -19.05 15.81 1.77
CA ILE A 191 -17.65 16.05 2.16
C ILE A 191 -17.58 17.11 3.27
N SER A 192 -18.27 18.24 3.10
CA SER A 192 -18.31 19.31 4.10
C SER A 192 -18.87 18.83 5.44
N ASN A 193 -20.01 18.13 5.42
CA ASN A 193 -20.64 17.58 6.62
C ASN A 193 -19.72 16.58 7.33
N SER A 194 -19.02 15.73 6.58
CA SER A 194 -18.06 14.78 7.15
C SER A 194 -16.90 15.50 7.86
N ILE A 195 -16.36 16.55 7.25
CA ILE A 195 -15.30 17.39 7.83
C ILE A 195 -15.80 18.15 9.06
N ALA A 196 -17.01 18.71 9.01
CA ALA A 196 -17.64 19.39 10.15
C ALA A 196 -17.86 18.43 11.33
N GLU A 197 -18.23 17.18 11.05
CA GLU A 197 -18.33 16.14 12.06
C GLU A 197 -16.95 15.81 12.66
N MET A 198 -15.92 15.60 11.83
CA MET A 198 -14.55 15.39 12.30
C MET A 198 -14.08 16.53 13.21
N ARG A 199 -14.46 17.77 12.90
CA ARG A 199 -14.13 18.96 13.69
C ARG A 199 -14.78 18.95 15.07
N THR A 200 -16.05 18.54 15.13
CA THR A 200 -16.82 18.37 16.37
C THR A 200 -16.22 17.27 17.24
N GLN A 201 -15.76 16.18 16.62
CA GLN A 201 -15.10 15.07 17.30
C GLN A 201 -13.62 15.36 17.67
N LYS A 202 -13.09 16.53 17.30
CA LYS A 202 -11.67 16.92 17.47
C LYS A 202 -10.69 15.92 16.85
N ARG A 203 -10.93 15.52 15.60
CA ARG A 203 -10.14 14.47 14.94
C ARG A 203 -9.07 14.95 13.98
N TYR A 204 -8.83 16.25 13.95
CA TYR A 204 -7.73 16.81 13.20
C TYR A 204 -7.31 18.15 13.80
N LYS A 205 -6.03 18.47 13.60
CA LYS A 205 -5.46 19.81 13.72
C LYS A 205 -5.65 20.59 12.43
N ARG A 206 -5.26 20.00 11.30
CA ARG A 206 -5.38 20.58 9.96
C ARG A 206 -5.70 19.50 8.92
N ILE A 207 -6.40 19.86 7.85
CA ILE A 207 -6.62 19.00 6.70
C ILE A 207 -6.11 19.69 5.43
N PHE A 208 -5.38 18.96 4.60
CA PHE A 208 -5.01 19.36 3.25
C PHE A 208 -5.60 18.37 2.24
N ILE A 209 -6.42 18.87 1.30
CA ILE A 209 -7.11 18.07 0.30
C ILE A 209 -6.56 18.40 -1.08
N ILE A 210 -6.31 17.38 -1.91
CA ILE A 210 -6.07 17.53 -3.34
C ILE A 210 -7.09 16.66 -4.08
N SER A 211 -7.83 17.27 -5.01
CA SER A 211 -8.76 16.55 -5.88
C SER A 211 -8.35 16.66 -7.34
N GLU A 212 -8.13 15.50 -7.97
CA GLU A 212 -7.84 15.32 -9.39
C GLU A 212 -9.09 14.79 -10.10
N THR A 213 -9.91 15.71 -10.60
CA THR A 213 -11.13 15.40 -11.37
C THR A 213 -11.59 16.59 -12.21
N CYS A 214 -12.62 16.43 -13.04
CA CYS A 214 -13.26 17.54 -13.75
C CYS A 214 -13.99 18.45 -12.76
N GLN A 215 -13.88 19.76 -12.93
CA GLN A 215 -14.45 20.77 -12.04
C GLN A 215 -14.10 20.57 -10.56
N ALA A 216 -12.89 20.08 -10.27
CA ALA A 216 -12.49 19.62 -8.94
C ALA A 216 -12.63 20.66 -7.82
N SER A 217 -12.41 21.95 -8.13
CA SER A 217 -12.55 23.04 -7.15
C SER A 217 -13.96 23.16 -6.57
N THR A 218 -14.98 22.75 -7.34
CA THR A 218 -16.38 22.82 -6.94
C THR A 218 -16.73 21.83 -5.82
N LEU A 219 -15.97 20.73 -5.72
CA LEU A 219 -16.10 19.71 -4.68
C LEU A 219 -15.82 20.26 -3.27
N HIS A 220 -15.14 21.40 -3.17
CA HIS A 220 -14.68 21.98 -1.92
C HIS A 220 -15.45 23.21 -1.47
N ARG A 221 -16.39 23.72 -2.27
CA ARG A 221 -17.06 25.01 -2.04
C ARG A 221 -17.85 25.09 -0.74
N GLU A 222 -18.46 23.98 -0.33
CA GLU A 222 -19.28 23.91 0.87
C GLU A 222 -18.45 23.76 2.16
N ILE A 223 -17.12 23.58 2.06
CA ILE A 223 -16.26 23.40 3.22
C ILE A 223 -16.10 24.73 3.96
N ILE A 224 -16.75 24.83 5.13
CA ILE A 224 -16.72 26.03 5.99
C ILE A 224 -15.73 25.92 7.15
N SER A 225 -15.20 24.73 7.44
CA SER A 225 -14.33 24.47 8.59
C SER A 225 -12.99 25.21 8.49
N ASP A 226 -12.61 25.89 9.58
CA ASP A 226 -11.27 26.43 9.76
C ASP A 226 -10.21 25.31 9.67
N GLU A 227 -8.98 25.69 9.29
CA GLU A 227 -7.82 24.77 9.21
C GLU A 227 -7.97 23.65 8.16
N VAL A 228 -8.85 23.85 7.17
CA VAL A 228 -8.98 22.99 6.00
C VAL A 228 -8.56 23.78 4.75
N TYR A 229 -7.66 23.20 3.98
CA TYR A 229 -7.11 23.78 2.76
C TYR A 229 -7.28 22.76 1.63
N ALA A 230 -7.89 23.15 0.52
CA ALA A 230 -8.20 22.21 -0.55
C ALA A 230 -7.77 22.76 -1.91
N ILE A 231 -7.09 21.95 -2.71
CA ILE A 231 -6.76 22.26 -4.10
C ILE A 231 -7.59 21.36 -5.01
N GLY A 232 -8.40 21.99 -5.86
CA GLY A 232 -8.99 21.32 -7.02
C GLY A 232 -8.14 21.61 -8.25
N CYS A 233 -7.78 20.59 -9.03
CA CYS A 233 -6.94 20.74 -10.23
C CYS A 233 -7.60 21.48 -11.40
N SER A 234 -8.92 21.70 -11.36
CA SER A 234 -9.71 22.31 -12.42
C SER A 234 -10.81 23.22 -11.86
N SER A 235 -11.08 24.32 -12.57
CA SER A 235 -12.10 25.31 -12.22
C SER A 235 -13.49 24.90 -12.68
N LEU A 236 -14.53 25.62 -12.25
CA LEU A 236 -15.89 25.46 -12.77
C LEU A 236 -15.90 25.54 -14.30
N GLY A 237 -16.59 24.60 -14.95
CA GLY A 237 -16.67 24.53 -16.40
C GLY A 237 -15.40 24.01 -17.11
N GLU A 238 -14.36 23.60 -16.36
CA GLU A 238 -13.15 23.00 -16.93
C GLU A 238 -13.06 21.49 -16.65
N SER A 239 -12.56 20.74 -17.63
CA SER A 239 -12.16 19.33 -17.42
C SER A 239 -10.79 19.23 -16.76
N SER A 240 -10.50 18.11 -16.09
CA SER A 240 -9.12 17.66 -15.89
C SER A 240 -8.68 16.78 -17.06
N TYR A 241 -7.38 16.69 -17.27
CA TYR A 241 -6.79 16.07 -18.45
C TYR A 241 -5.75 15.02 -18.08
N SER A 242 -5.83 13.89 -18.75
CA SER A 242 -4.83 12.85 -18.66
C SER A 242 -3.49 13.28 -19.26
N ARG A 243 -2.40 12.69 -18.77
CA ARG A 243 -1.05 12.79 -19.31
C ARG A 243 -0.51 11.40 -19.61
N HIS A 244 0.22 11.29 -20.71
CA HIS A 244 0.84 10.06 -21.19
C HIS A 244 -0.16 8.96 -21.56
N SER A 245 0.12 8.28 -22.66
CA SER A 245 -0.62 7.12 -23.12
C SER A 245 0.37 6.06 -23.52
N LYS A 246 0.17 4.83 -23.07
CA LYS A 246 1.01 3.70 -23.48
C LYS A 246 0.28 2.87 -24.51
N HIS A 247 0.94 2.62 -25.63
CA HIS A 247 0.38 1.82 -26.72
C HIS A 247 0.15 0.36 -26.27
N GLU A 248 1.04 -0.18 -25.43
CA GLU A 248 1.02 -1.56 -24.96
C GLU A 248 -0.20 -1.90 -24.10
N ILE A 249 -0.77 -0.90 -23.43
CA ILE A 249 -1.98 -1.03 -22.58
C ILE A 249 -3.19 -0.28 -23.13
N GLY A 250 -3.01 0.51 -24.20
CA GLY A 250 -4.07 1.17 -24.95
C GLY A 250 -4.84 2.26 -24.20
N VAL A 251 -4.30 2.76 -23.09
CA VAL A 251 -4.98 3.70 -22.18
C VAL A 251 -4.05 4.80 -21.70
N ALA A 252 -4.65 5.90 -21.22
CA ALA A 252 -3.91 6.95 -20.53
C ALA A 252 -3.45 6.46 -19.16
N THR A 253 -2.24 6.86 -18.76
CA THR A 253 -1.55 6.20 -17.63
C THR A 253 -1.46 7.01 -16.36
N ILE A 254 -1.59 8.33 -16.42
CA ILE A 254 -1.55 9.24 -15.26
C ILE A 254 -2.32 10.52 -15.62
N ASP A 255 -2.74 11.33 -14.65
CA ASP A 255 -3.31 12.66 -14.93
C ASP A 255 -2.27 13.78 -14.87
N ARG A 256 -2.54 14.89 -15.59
CA ARG A 256 -1.59 15.99 -15.77
C ARG A 256 -1.19 16.64 -14.46
N PHE A 257 -2.16 17.03 -13.64
CA PHE A 257 -1.86 17.71 -12.39
C PHE A 257 -1.05 16.78 -11.49
N THR A 258 -1.46 15.52 -11.33
CA THR A 258 -0.72 14.50 -10.58
C THR A 258 0.71 14.28 -11.08
N TYR A 259 0.91 14.20 -12.40
CA TYR A 259 2.24 14.05 -12.99
C TYR A 259 3.16 15.25 -12.66
N HIS A 260 2.66 16.47 -12.88
CA HIS A 260 3.43 17.68 -12.65
C HIS A 260 3.65 17.94 -11.16
N SER A 261 2.63 17.71 -10.34
CA SER A 261 2.68 17.89 -8.89
C SER A 261 3.72 16.99 -8.26
N LEU A 262 3.68 15.68 -8.53
CA LEU A 262 4.62 14.73 -7.94
C LEU A 262 6.06 14.93 -8.44
N LYS A 263 6.25 15.40 -9.67
CA LYS A 263 7.58 15.76 -10.19
C LYS A 263 8.23 16.88 -9.37
N ASP A 264 7.44 17.88 -8.96
CA ASP A 264 7.95 19.00 -8.18
C ASP A 264 8.00 18.70 -6.68
N LEU A 265 7.01 18.00 -6.15
CA LEU A 265 7.01 17.47 -4.78
C LEU A 265 8.21 16.55 -4.52
N GLY A 266 8.64 15.76 -5.52
CA GLY A 266 9.83 14.91 -5.43
C GLY A 266 11.15 15.66 -5.26
N LYS A 267 11.17 16.99 -5.44
CA LYS A 267 12.34 17.86 -5.17
C LYS A 267 12.31 18.41 -3.74
N LEU A 268 11.21 18.21 -3.02
CA LEU A 268 11.05 18.64 -1.64
C LEU A 268 11.58 17.58 -0.66
N ASN A 269 11.94 18.06 0.52
CA ASN A 269 12.35 17.33 1.70
C ASN A 269 11.72 18.03 2.93
N LYS A 270 11.97 17.51 4.13
CA LYS A 270 11.39 18.08 5.36
C LYS A 270 11.82 19.54 5.63
N ASN A 271 12.98 19.97 5.11
CA ASN A 271 13.61 21.25 5.44
C ASN A 271 13.33 22.37 4.42
N ASN A 272 13.07 22.06 3.15
CA ASN A 272 12.70 23.07 2.15
C ASN A 272 11.19 23.28 2.10
N LYS A 273 10.75 24.30 2.84
CA LYS A 273 9.34 24.64 2.99
C LYS A 273 8.75 25.19 1.68
N LEU A 274 7.57 24.67 1.33
CA LEU A 274 6.74 25.19 0.25
C LEU A 274 5.34 25.46 0.78
N THR A 275 4.84 26.69 0.65
CA THR A 275 3.49 27.03 1.09
C THR A 275 2.44 26.45 0.14
N ILE A 276 1.23 26.19 0.65
CA ILE A 276 0.10 25.73 -0.18
C ILE A 276 -0.18 26.72 -1.32
N LEU A 277 -0.12 28.02 -1.03
CA LEU A 277 -0.36 29.06 -2.01
C LEU A 277 0.72 29.09 -3.12
N SER A 278 1.99 28.95 -2.74
CA SER A 278 3.07 28.86 -3.72
C SER A 278 2.96 27.59 -4.55
N PHE A 279 2.60 26.46 -3.93
CA PHE A 279 2.42 25.19 -4.62
C PHE A 279 1.32 25.24 -5.68
N VAL A 280 0.13 25.74 -5.37
CA VAL A 280 -0.95 25.84 -6.39
C VAL A 280 -0.56 26.77 -7.55
N SER A 281 0.22 27.82 -7.28
CA SER A 281 0.68 28.79 -8.27
C SER A 281 1.71 28.22 -9.27
N MET A 282 2.31 27.07 -8.97
CA MET A 282 3.27 26.40 -9.86
C MET A 282 2.62 25.75 -11.08
N TYR A 283 1.29 25.63 -11.11
CA TYR A 283 0.57 24.89 -12.14
C TYR A 283 -0.41 25.79 -12.92
N PRO A 284 0.08 26.82 -13.65
CA PRO A 284 -0.78 27.61 -14.51
C PRO A 284 -1.40 26.75 -15.61
N ARG A 285 -2.50 27.23 -16.19
CA ARG A 285 -3.26 26.54 -17.26
C ARG A 285 -2.41 26.07 -18.43
N ALA A 286 -1.32 26.77 -18.76
CA ALA A 286 -0.38 26.38 -19.80
C ALA A 286 0.34 25.03 -19.54
N ILE A 287 0.48 24.61 -18.28
CA ILE A 287 1.15 23.36 -17.90
C ILE A 287 0.13 22.20 -17.86
N ILE A 288 -0.98 22.39 -17.14
CA ILE A 288 -1.90 21.30 -16.81
C ILE A 288 -3.18 21.30 -17.67
N ASN A 289 -3.38 22.27 -18.56
CA ASN A 289 -4.56 22.49 -19.41
C ASN A 289 -5.86 22.82 -18.67
N SER A 290 -5.82 22.94 -17.35
CA SER A 290 -6.89 23.39 -16.47
C SER A 290 -6.36 24.43 -15.49
N THR A 291 -7.25 25.11 -14.79
CA THR A 291 -6.91 26.16 -13.83
C THR A 291 -7.13 25.60 -12.42
N PRO A 292 -6.06 25.31 -11.65
CA PRO A 292 -6.21 24.81 -10.31
C PRO A 292 -6.64 25.94 -9.36
N GLN A 293 -7.49 25.63 -8.39
CA GLN A 293 -7.96 26.61 -7.40
C GLN A 293 -7.72 26.10 -5.99
N LEU A 294 -7.27 27.01 -5.13
CA LEU A 294 -7.17 26.81 -3.69
C LEU A 294 -8.44 27.34 -3.01
N VAL A 295 -9.11 26.46 -2.26
CA VAL A 295 -10.30 26.76 -1.45
C VAL A 295 -9.93 26.62 0.02
N TYR A 296 -10.19 27.67 0.81
CA TYR A 296 -9.95 27.71 2.25
C TYR A 296 -10.76 28.83 2.91
N ASN A 297 -11.02 28.71 4.21
CA ASN A 297 -11.67 29.77 4.98
C ASN A 297 -10.63 30.78 5.50
N SER A 298 -10.67 32.01 4.97
CA SER A 298 -9.77 33.10 5.34
C SER A 298 -10.24 33.79 6.62
N GLY A 299 -9.92 33.23 7.79
CA GLY A 299 -10.31 33.84 9.07
C GLY A 299 -9.36 33.58 10.24
N LYS A 300 -8.70 32.42 10.26
CA LYS A 300 -7.95 31.96 11.45
C LYS A 300 -6.44 31.79 11.23
N SER A 301 -6.04 31.37 10.05
CA SER A 301 -4.64 31.09 9.71
C SER A 301 -4.22 31.88 8.48
N ASP A 302 -3.01 32.44 8.53
CA ASP A 302 -2.38 33.11 7.39
C ASP A 302 -1.90 32.05 6.39
N ILE A 303 -2.56 31.97 5.24
CA ILE A 303 -2.27 30.98 4.20
C ILE A 303 -0.81 31.02 3.71
N ASN A 304 -0.15 32.17 3.82
CA ASN A 304 1.26 32.33 3.44
C ASN A 304 2.22 31.62 4.41
N LYS A 305 1.73 31.12 5.54
CA LYS A 305 2.50 30.40 6.56
C LYS A 305 2.14 28.91 6.66
N ILE A 306 1.27 28.44 5.78
CA ILE A 306 0.83 27.05 5.76
C ILE A 306 1.65 26.28 4.73
N ASP A 307 2.67 25.57 5.22
CA ASP A 307 3.54 24.73 4.40
C ASP A 307 2.86 23.39 4.06
N ILE A 308 2.98 22.90 2.82
CA ILE A 308 2.52 21.56 2.44
C ILE A 308 3.33 20.47 3.15
N ASN A 309 4.59 20.77 3.51
CA ASN A 309 5.49 19.79 4.10
C ASN A 309 4.94 19.20 5.41
N GLN A 310 4.18 19.99 6.19
CA GLN A 310 3.57 19.52 7.44
C GLN A 310 2.49 18.44 7.25
N PHE A 311 2.00 18.25 6.02
CA PHE A 311 1.01 17.21 5.67
C PHE A 311 1.64 16.04 4.92
N LEU A 312 2.77 16.25 4.24
CA LEU A 312 3.32 15.33 3.24
C LEU A 312 4.61 14.61 3.67
N PHE A 313 5.19 15.01 4.81
CA PHE A 313 6.39 14.38 5.38
C PHE A 313 6.08 13.92 6.80
N SER A 314 6.59 12.75 7.18
CA SER A 314 6.51 12.23 8.54
C SER A 314 7.91 11.89 9.04
N GLU A 315 8.10 11.85 10.36
CA GLU A 315 9.35 11.33 10.92
C GLU A 315 9.43 9.83 10.63
N SER A 316 10.39 9.46 9.78
CA SER A 316 10.74 8.06 9.62
C SER A 316 11.23 7.56 10.98
N ILE A 317 10.49 6.65 11.62
CA ILE A 317 11.12 5.76 12.58
C ILE A 317 12.20 5.03 11.77
N PRO A 318 13.50 5.13 12.12
CA PRO A 318 14.51 4.31 11.48
C PRO A 318 14.11 2.87 11.78
N VAL A 319 13.61 2.18 10.76
CA VAL A 319 13.53 0.72 10.79
C VAL A 319 14.99 0.31 10.83
N ASN A 320 15.50 0.00 12.01
CA ASN A 320 16.81 -0.63 12.14
C ASN A 320 16.76 -1.85 11.21
N PRO A 321 17.62 -1.94 10.18
CA PRO A 321 17.68 -3.15 9.39
C PRO A 321 17.93 -4.28 10.38
N PHE A 322 17.05 -5.28 10.37
CA PHE A 322 17.16 -6.44 11.23
C PHE A 322 18.57 -6.99 11.06
N ASN A 323 19.42 -6.83 12.07
CA ASN A 323 20.78 -7.34 12.03
C ASN A 323 20.78 -8.70 12.72
N PRO A 324 20.73 -9.82 11.97
CA PRO A 324 20.74 -11.15 12.56
C PRO A 324 22.02 -11.44 13.39
N ALA A 325 23.07 -10.61 13.26
CA ALA A 325 24.28 -10.74 14.07
C ALA A 325 24.12 -10.26 15.53
N ASN A 326 23.02 -9.57 15.88
CA ASN A 326 22.75 -9.15 17.26
C ASN A 326 21.93 -10.17 18.06
N LEU A 327 21.57 -11.31 17.45
CA LEU A 327 21.04 -12.46 18.17
C LEU A 327 22.21 -13.25 18.77
N ASP A 328 22.60 -12.86 19.99
CA ASP A 328 23.42 -13.71 20.85
C ASP A 328 22.61 -14.95 21.24
N LEU A 329 22.68 -15.99 20.41
CA LEU A 329 22.08 -17.30 20.64
C LEU A 329 22.99 -18.17 21.51
N ASN A 330 23.50 -17.62 22.61
CA ASN A 330 24.10 -18.43 23.65
C ASN A 330 23.01 -19.05 24.54
N GLY A 331 22.58 -20.24 24.15
CA GLY A 331 22.17 -21.27 25.13
C GLY A 331 20.69 -21.51 25.36
N VAL A 332 19.76 -20.92 24.60
CA VAL A 332 18.35 -21.33 24.62
C VAL A 332 17.94 -21.72 23.22
N LYS A 333 17.73 -23.02 22.96
CA LYS A 333 16.97 -23.48 21.79
C LYS A 333 15.50 -23.08 22.02
N PRO A 334 14.94 -22.11 21.30
CA PRO A 334 13.51 -21.90 21.33
C PRO A 334 12.89 -23.01 20.47
N GLU A 335 11.95 -23.78 21.01
CA GLU A 335 10.97 -24.42 20.15
C GLU A 335 10.25 -23.28 19.41
N ILE A 336 10.56 -23.14 18.13
CA ILE A 336 9.81 -22.29 17.21
C ILE A 336 8.44 -22.96 17.08
N LEU A 337 7.51 -22.58 17.93
CA LEU A 337 6.10 -22.68 17.59
C LEU A 337 5.88 -21.69 16.45
N GLU A 338 5.99 -22.19 15.21
CA GLU A 338 5.39 -21.56 14.04
C GLU A 338 3.90 -21.38 14.33
N ILE A 339 3.51 -20.25 14.90
CA ILE A 339 2.12 -19.79 14.79
C ILE A 339 1.96 -19.33 13.34
N ARG A 340 1.80 -20.31 12.44
CA ARG A 340 1.15 -20.06 11.15
C ARG A 340 -0.26 -19.63 11.50
N ASN A 341 -0.58 -18.37 11.22
CA ASN A 341 -1.95 -17.93 11.16
C ASN A 341 -2.57 -18.56 9.89
N PRO A 342 -3.43 -19.60 9.98
CA PRO A 342 -3.78 -20.42 8.81
C PRO A 342 -4.89 -19.81 7.93
N LYS A 343 -5.13 -18.49 8.02
CA LYS A 343 -6.32 -17.86 7.41
C LYS A 343 -6.08 -16.56 6.64
N GLU A 344 -4.84 -16.12 6.46
CA GLU A 344 -4.53 -15.00 5.56
C GLU A 344 -3.35 -15.41 4.68
N ASP A 345 -3.59 -16.32 3.75
CA ASP A 345 -2.79 -16.42 2.53
C ASP A 345 -3.06 -15.15 1.72
N VAL A 346 -2.33 -14.06 2.00
CA VAL A 346 -2.35 -12.88 1.13
C VAL A 346 -1.26 -13.10 0.10
N VAL A 347 -1.65 -13.54 -1.09
CA VAL A 347 -0.71 -13.73 -2.20
C VAL A 347 -0.14 -12.38 -2.63
N GLU A 348 1.19 -12.21 -2.52
CA GLU A 348 1.88 -11.02 -2.99
C GLU A 348 1.88 -10.95 -4.53
N CYS A 349 1.49 -9.79 -5.08
CA CYS A 349 1.60 -9.49 -6.51
C CYS A 349 3.05 -9.43 -7.02
N SER A 350 4.03 -9.32 -6.11
CA SER A 350 5.48 -9.34 -6.35
C SER A 350 5.93 -10.58 -7.11
N ILE A 351 5.34 -11.74 -6.77
CA ILE A 351 5.64 -13.04 -7.35
C ILE A 351 5.27 -13.07 -8.83
N PHE A 352 4.21 -12.38 -9.26
CA PHE A 352 3.80 -12.38 -10.68
C PHE A 352 4.82 -11.69 -11.59
N ARG A 353 5.42 -10.59 -11.13
CA ARG A 353 6.48 -9.90 -11.88
C ARG A 353 7.74 -10.77 -11.97
N GLU A 354 8.18 -11.35 -10.86
CA GLU A 354 9.38 -12.21 -10.84
C GLU A 354 9.17 -13.50 -11.68
N LEU A 355 7.98 -14.11 -11.64
CA LEU A 355 7.63 -15.25 -12.50
C LEU A 355 7.57 -14.90 -13.98
N PHE A 356 7.28 -13.64 -14.34
CA PHE A 356 7.23 -13.18 -15.71
C PHE A 356 8.60 -12.75 -16.24
N LEU A 357 9.45 -12.18 -15.37
CA LEU A 357 10.82 -11.76 -15.71
C LEU A 357 11.80 -12.93 -15.78
N ILE A 358 11.60 -13.95 -14.94
CA ILE A 358 12.42 -15.16 -14.94
C ILE A 358 11.81 -16.12 -15.97
N ASN A 359 12.51 -16.37 -17.09
CA ASN A 359 12.16 -17.36 -18.14
C ASN A 359 11.98 -18.82 -17.65
N ASN A 360 11.96 -19.09 -16.33
CA ASN A 360 11.79 -20.40 -15.71
C ASN A 360 10.46 -20.46 -14.94
N TYR A 361 9.37 -20.72 -15.66
CA TYR A 361 8.10 -21.05 -15.03
C TYR A 361 8.06 -22.55 -14.66
N GLN A 362 7.84 -22.87 -13.38
CA GLN A 362 7.54 -24.24 -12.93
C GLN A 362 6.04 -24.43 -12.64
N LYS A 363 5.53 -25.62 -12.96
CA LYS A 363 4.11 -26.03 -12.79
C LYS A 363 3.60 -25.90 -11.33
N SER A 364 4.51 -25.86 -10.36
CA SER A 364 4.25 -25.64 -8.94
C SER A 364 3.72 -24.25 -8.58
N HIS A 365 3.82 -23.26 -9.47
CA HIS A 365 3.36 -21.88 -9.21
C HIS A 365 1.90 -21.61 -9.63
N LEU A 366 1.21 -22.61 -10.20
CA LEU A 366 -0.21 -22.55 -10.61
C LEU A 366 -1.24 -22.38 -9.47
N PRO A 367 -1.00 -22.85 -8.22
CA PRO A 367 -1.90 -22.60 -7.09
C PRO A 367 -1.93 -21.13 -6.67
N ILE A 368 -0.82 -20.40 -6.80
CA ILE A 368 -0.67 -18.97 -6.41
C ILE A 368 -1.59 -18.05 -7.25
N LEU A 369 -1.93 -18.47 -8.46
CA LEU A 369 -2.89 -17.77 -9.32
C LEU A 369 -4.35 -17.90 -8.86
N SER A 370 -4.67 -18.76 -7.88
CA SER A 370 -6.06 -19.10 -7.50
C SER A 370 -6.87 -17.95 -6.90
N GLU A 371 -6.21 -16.87 -6.46
CA GLU A 371 -6.88 -15.71 -5.85
C GLU A 371 -7.18 -14.58 -6.85
N CYS A 372 -6.65 -14.66 -8.07
CA CYS A 372 -6.96 -13.70 -9.13
C CYS A 372 -8.33 -14.03 -9.76
N ARG A 373 -9.30 -13.12 -9.66
CA ARG A 373 -10.63 -13.22 -10.28
C ARG A 373 -10.59 -13.55 -11.78
N HIS A 374 -9.50 -13.20 -12.46
CA HIS A 374 -9.28 -13.45 -13.90
C HIS A 374 -8.18 -14.47 -14.21
N LYS A 375 -7.84 -15.37 -13.28
CA LYS A 375 -6.83 -16.43 -13.44
C LYS A 375 -6.86 -17.09 -14.82
N ASP A 376 -8.01 -17.59 -15.23
CA ASP A 376 -8.13 -18.35 -16.49
C ASP A 376 -7.91 -17.47 -17.72
N SER A 377 -8.33 -16.20 -17.64
CA SER A 377 -8.09 -15.23 -18.71
C SER A 377 -6.61 -14.86 -18.79
N ILE A 378 -5.93 -14.66 -17.65
CA ILE A 378 -4.49 -14.38 -17.58
C ILE A 378 -3.71 -15.57 -18.16
N ILE A 379 -4.03 -16.79 -17.73
CA ILE A 379 -3.41 -18.03 -18.24
C ILE A 379 -3.63 -18.15 -19.77
N LYS A 380 -4.83 -17.84 -20.26
CA LYS A 380 -5.16 -17.88 -21.69
C LYS A 380 -4.35 -16.85 -22.49
N THR A 381 -4.27 -15.60 -22.00
CA THR A 381 -3.47 -14.54 -22.62
C THR A 381 -1.99 -14.92 -22.67
N MET A 382 -1.45 -15.45 -21.57
CA MET A 382 -0.07 -15.93 -21.52
C MET A 382 0.18 -17.06 -22.52
N LYS A 383 -0.72 -18.04 -22.63
CA LYS A 383 -0.65 -19.14 -23.61
C LYS A 383 -0.68 -18.66 -25.07
N SER A 384 -1.30 -17.51 -25.34
CA SER A 384 -1.38 -16.91 -26.67
C SER A 384 -0.19 -16.01 -27.03
N SER A 385 0.67 -15.68 -26.06
CA SER A 385 1.85 -14.83 -26.28
C SER A 385 2.91 -15.55 -27.13
N PRO A 386 3.63 -14.83 -28.03
CA PRO A 386 4.74 -15.40 -28.81
C PRO A 386 5.82 -16.06 -27.93
N TYR A 387 5.98 -15.57 -26.70
CA TYR A 387 6.93 -16.09 -25.71
C TYR A 387 6.54 -17.49 -25.20
N TRP A 388 5.26 -17.87 -25.24
CA TRP A 388 4.79 -19.20 -24.82
C TRP A 388 5.29 -20.32 -25.73
N LYS A 389 5.40 -20.07 -27.05
CA LYS A 389 5.98 -21.02 -28.00
C LYS A 389 7.47 -21.26 -27.72
N LEU A 390 8.19 -20.22 -27.33
CA LEU A 390 9.59 -20.29 -26.92
C LEU A 390 9.75 -21.13 -25.64
N LEU A 391 8.85 -20.93 -24.67
CA LEU A 391 8.84 -21.66 -23.41
C LEU A 391 8.58 -23.17 -23.60
N LEU A 392 7.61 -23.52 -24.48
CA LEU A 392 7.30 -24.91 -24.82
C LEU A 392 8.48 -25.64 -25.47
N MET A 393 9.33 -24.93 -26.23
CA MET A 393 10.55 -25.51 -26.81
C MET A 393 11.59 -25.84 -25.73
N VAL A 394 11.73 -25.00 -24.70
CA VAL A 394 12.66 -25.19 -23.59
C VAL A 394 12.18 -26.26 -22.59
N THR A 395 10.87 -26.41 -22.40
CA THR A 395 10.33 -27.46 -21.52
C THR A 395 10.25 -28.82 -22.21
N LYS A 396 9.95 -28.88 -23.52
CA LYS A 396 10.00 -30.16 -24.27
C LYS A 396 11.41 -30.75 -24.37
N SER A 397 12.46 -29.93 -24.31
CA SER A 397 13.83 -30.44 -24.27
C SER A 397 14.23 -31.04 -22.92
N LYS A 398 13.45 -30.80 -21.85
CA LYS A 398 13.67 -31.42 -20.53
C LYS A 398 12.90 -32.73 -20.32
N GLU A 399 11.83 -32.98 -21.07
CA GLU A 399 11.03 -34.21 -20.95
C GLU A 399 11.49 -35.36 -21.88
N LYS A 400 12.53 -35.15 -22.70
CA LYS A 400 13.15 -36.20 -23.52
C LYS A 400 14.66 -36.25 -23.32
N VAL A 401 15.10 -36.68 -22.15
CA VAL A 401 16.40 -37.32 -21.98
C VAL A 401 16.17 -38.52 -21.06
N GLU A 402 15.82 -39.65 -21.67
CA GLU A 402 16.20 -40.95 -21.11
C GLU A 402 17.72 -41.06 -21.28
N ASP A 403 18.41 -41.51 -20.23
CA ASP A 403 19.87 -41.63 -20.15
C ASP A 403 20.50 -42.20 -21.43
N PRO A 404 21.46 -41.50 -22.07
CA PRO A 404 22.41 -42.16 -22.95
C PRO A 404 23.71 -42.47 -22.17
N PRO A 405 24.30 -43.66 -22.37
CA PRO A 405 25.55 -44.05 -21.74
C PRO A 405 26.69 -43.30 -22.42
N ASN A 406 27.37 -42.38 -21.72
CA ASN A 406 28.73 -41.86 -21.97
C ASN A 406 28.91 -40.40 -21.49
N ILE A 407 28.47 -40.10 -20.26
CA ILE A 407 28.83 -38.84 -19.59
C ILE A 407 30.34 -38.78 -19.29
N ASP A 408 31.00 -39.93 -19.10
CA ASP A 408 32.44 -40.00 -18.78
C ASP A 408 33.34 -39.56 -19.93
N ILE A 409 32.94 -39.77 -21.20
CA ILE A 409 33.73 -39.33 -22.36
C ILE A 409 33.67 -37.80 -22.51
N TYR A 410 32.51 -37.19 -22.27
CA TYR A 410 32.35 -35.73 -22.34
C TYR A 410 33.08 -35.01 -21.20
N LEU A 411 33.05 -35.55 -19.97
CA LEU A 411 33.81 -34.99 -18.85
C LEU A 411 35.33 -35.15 -19.06
N SER A 412 35.76 -36.25 -19.68
CA SER A 412 37.16 -36.45 -20.04
C SER A 412 37.64 -35.46 -21.10
N ILE A 413 36.85 -35.22 -22.15
CA ILE A 413 37.17 -34.23 -23.19
C ILE A 413 37.17 -32.79 -22.63
N LEU A 414 36.24 -32.48 -21.72
CA LEU A 414 36.15 -31.17 -21.09
C LEU A 414 37.35 -30.90 -20.16
N SER A 415 37.82 -31.92 -19.43
CA SER A 415 39.00 -31.81 -18.56
C SER A 415 40.29 -31.58 -19.35
N VAL A 416 40.44 -32.22 -20.52
CA VAL A 416 41.59 -32.02 -21.43
C VAL A 416 41.56 -30.63 -22.07
N LEU A 417 40.39 -30.13 -22.47
CA LEU A 417 40.24 -28.77 -23.00
C LEU A 417 40.54 -27.70 -21.95
N VAL A 418 40.11 -27.91 -20.70
CA VAL A 418 40.41 -27.00 -19.58
C VAL A 418 41.92 -27.01 -19.26
N ALA A 419 42.58 -28.18 -19.32
CA ALA A 419 44.02 -28.28 -19.11
C ALA A 419 44.83 -27.60 -20.24
N ILE A 420 44.39 -27.70 -21.50
CA ILE A 420 45.03 -27.02 -22.63
C ILE A 420 44.85 -25.50 -22.53
N VAL A 421 43.67 -25.02 -22.14
CA VAL A 421 43.40 -23.59 -21.97
C VAL A 421 44.19 -23.02 -20.80
N LEU A 422 44.25 -23.72 -19.65
CA LEU A 422 45.03 -23.28 -18.49
C LEU A 422 46.54 -23.34 -18.76
N GLY A 423 47.02 -24.35 -19.47
CA GLY A 423 48.43 -24.44 -19.90
C GLY A 423 48.83 -23.35 -20.89
N TYR A 424 47.92 -22.90 -21.76
CA TYR A 424 48.16 -21.79 -22.69
C TYR A 424 48.25 -20.43 -21.96
N TYR A 425 47.50 -20.26 -20.87
CA TYR A 425 47.55 -19.06 -20.03
C TYR A 425 48.79 -19.01 -19.10
N SER A 426 49.39 -20.15 -18.76
CA SER A 426 50.63 -20.21 -17.96
C SER A 426 51.92 -20.00 -18.77
N TYR A 427 51.85 -19.85 -20.10
CA TYR A 427 53.02 -19.57 -20.95
C TYR A 427 53.08 -18.09 -21.41
N ILE A 428 52.06 -17.27 -21.08
CA ILE A 428 51.95 -15.86 -21.50
C ILE A 428 51.97 -14.89 -20.30
N PHE A 429 52.22 -15.37 -19.08
CA PHE A 429 52.51 -14.53 -17.91
C PHE A 429 53.65 -15.08 -17.07
#